data_AF-A0A654BVL2-F1
#
_entry.id   AF-A0A654BVL2-F1
#
_cell.length_a   1.000
_cell.length_b   1.000
_cell.length_c   1.000
_cell.angle_alpha   90.00
_cell.angle_beta   90.00
_cell.angle_gamma   90.00
#
_symmetry.space_group_name_H-M   'P 1'
#
loop_
_entity.id
_entity.type
_entity.pdbx_description
1 polymer ?
#
loop_
_entity_poly.entity_id
_entity_poly.type
_entity_poly.pdbx_seq_one_letter_code
_entity_poly.pdbx_strand_id
1 'polypeptide(L)'
;MCYGNPGAMLDDILRVRKLQPDEHGHTALENFEHFCSYSGCHPQSIGEEAFAWAKLAYVRAQLPPASAVPEALDETAADKLDLIRRNATTVRC
;
A
#
# COMPACT_ATOMS: atom_id res chain seq x y z
N MET A 1 24.62 14.30 3.88
CA MET A 1 23.88 13.86 2.67
C MET A 1 22.47 14.43 2.76
N CYS A 2 22.03 15.22 1.79
CA CYS A 2 20.73 15.90 1.85
C CYS A 2 19.69 15.11 1.04
N TYR A 3 19.18 14.02 1.62
CA TYR A 3 18.19 13.15 0.99
C TYR A 3 16.76 13.75 0.97
N GLY A 4 16.58 15.03 1.30
CA GLY A 4 15.29 15.70 1.39
C GLY A 4 14.62 15.54 2.75
N ASN A 5 13.31 15.85 2.82
CA ASN A 5 12.52 15.74 4.05
C ASN A 5 11.76 14.39 4.07
N PRO A 6 12.13 13.44 4.94
CA PRO A 6 11.49 12.12 4.99
C PRO A 6 10.00 12.17 5.35
N GLY A 7 9.57 13.17 6.12
CA GLY A 7 8.16 13.39 6.44
C GLY A 7 7.35 13.78 5.19
N ALA A 8 7.86 14.73 4.40
CA ALA A 8 7.21 15.14 3.15
C ALA A 8 7.11 13.97 2.15
N MET A 9 8.16 13.15 2.05
CA MET A 9 8.15 11.96 1.20
C MET A 9 7.13 10.92 1.65
N LEU A 10 6.95 10.74 2.96
CA LEU A 10 5.94 9.84 3.51
C LEU A 10 4.54 10.33 3.15
N ASP A 11 4.28 11.63 3.29
CA ASP A 11 3.01 12.26 2.91
C ASP A 11 2.68 12.01 1.44
N ASP A 12 3.65 12.19 0.54
CA ASP A 12 3.48 11.94 -0.90
C ASP A 12 3.15 10.47 -1.18
N ILE A 13 3.80 9.52 -0.49
CA ILE A 13 3.51 8.10 -0.61
C ILE A 13 2.08 7.79 -0.17
N LEU A 14 1.64 8.34 0.96
CA LEU A 14 0.29 8.10 1.50
C LEU A 14 -0.81 8.74 0.65
N ARG A 15 -0.51 9.82 -0.07
CA ARG A 15 -1.43 10.44 -1.05
C ARG A 15 -1.63 9.57 -2.28
N VAL A 16 -0.57 8.93 -2.77
CA VAL A 16 -0.61 8.12 -3.99
C VAL A 16 -1.06 6.69 -3.72
N ARG A 17 -0.68 6.11 -2.57
CA ARG A 17 -1.01 4.74 -2.19
C ARG A 17 -1.73 4.71 -0.85
N LYS A 18 -2.93 4.13 -0.86
CA LYS A 18 -3.59 3.74 0.39
C LYS A 18 -2.82 2.58 1.01
N LEU A 19 -2.44 2.75 2.28
CA LEU A 19 -1.97 1.65 3.10
C LEU A 19 -3.12 0.66 3.24
N GLN A 20 -2.95 -0.54 2.70
CA GLN A 20 -3.90 -1.61 2.99
C GLN A 20 -3.64 -2.11 4.41
N PRO A 21 -4.71 -2.38 5.18
CA PRO A 21 -4.54 -3.05 6.46
C PRO A 21 -3.98 -4.45 6.25
N ASP A 22 -3.21 -4.93 7.21
CA ASP A 22 -2.70 -6.30 7.24
C ASP A 22 -3.79 -7.32 7.60
N GLU A 23 -3.39 -8.59 7.75
CA GLU A 23 -4.28 -9.70 8.14
C GLU A 23 -4.94 -9.50 9.52
N HIS A 24 -4.40 -8.61 10.35
CA HIS A 24 -4.92 -8.24 11.67
C HIS A 24 -5.74 -6.95 11.65
N GLY A 25 -5.89 -6.29 10.50
CA GLY A 25 -6.61 -5.03 10.35
C GLY A 25 -5.75 -3.79 10.66
N HIS A 26 -4.46 -3.94 10.91
CA HIS A 26 -3.58 -2.83 11.26
C HIS A 26 -2.94 -2.21 10.02
N THR A 27 -2.88 -0.89 9.99
CA THR A 27 -2.14 -0.16 8.95
C THR A 27 -0.63 -0.28 9.17
N ALA A 28 0.15 -0.11 8.09
CA ALA A 28 1.62 -0.12 8.18
C ALA A 28 2.18 0.91 9.18
N LEU A 29 1.42 1.99 9.47
CA LEU A 29 1.79 2.99 10.48
C LEU A 29 1.61 2.45 11.91
N GLU A 30 0.50 1.77 12.19
CA GLU A 30 0.26 1.14 13.49
C GLU A 30 1.26 0.01 13.76
N ASN A 31 1.58 -0.78 12.73
CA ASN A 31 2.61 -1.81 12.83
C ASN A 31 4.00 -1.21 13.08
N PHE A 32 4.29 -0.02 12.54
CA PHE A 32 5.53 0.69 12.84
C PHE A 32 5.57 1.15 14.31
N GLU A 33 4.46 1.64 14.87
CA GLU A 33 4.40 2.01 16.29
C GLU A 33 4.63 0.80 17.20
N HIS A 34 4.03 -0.35 16.86
CA HIS A 34 4.28 -1.59 17.58
C HIS A 34 5.74 -2.02 17.49
N PHE A 35 6.34 -1.97 16.30
CA PHE A 35 7.77 -2.22 16.09
C PHE A 35 8.64 -1.29 16.94
N CYS A 36 8.29 -0.01 17.05
CA CYS A 36 9.02 0.95 17.87
C CYS A 36 8.96 0.58 19.37
N SER A 37 7.80 0.16 19.86
CA SER A 37 7.64 -0.30 21.25
C SER A 37 8.45 -1.55 21.55
N TYR A 38 8.67 -2.45 20.58
CA TYR A 38 9.43 -3.67 20.78
C TYR A 38 10.94 -3.47 20.61
N SER A 39 11.36 -2.70 19.60
CA SER A 39 12.77 -2.47 19.27
C SER A 39 13.43 -1.33 20.04
N GLY A 40 12.64 -0.49 20.72
CA GLY A 40 13.13 0.75 21.34
C GLY A 40 13.45 1.86 20.34
N CYS A 41 12.95 1.76 19.10
CA CYS A 41 13.08 2.76 18.05
C CYS A 41 12.23 4.01 18.38
N HIS A 42 12.69 4.81 19.34
CA HIS A 42 12.02 6.03 19.76
C HIS A 42 12.84 7.26 19.35
N PRO A 43 12.20 8.38 18.99
CA PRO A 43 12.91 9.60 18.59
C PRO A 43 13.86 10.12 19.69
N GLN A 44 13.58 9.82 20.97
CA GLN A 44 14.45 10.15 22.10
C GLN A 44 15.76 9.34 22.11
N SER A 45 15.74 8.13 21.54
CA SER A 45 16.89 7.21 21.53
C SER A 45 17.75 7.40 20.29
N ILE A 46 17.14 7.59 19.12
CA ILE A 46 17.83 7.61 17.82
C ILE A 46 17.86 8.99 17.14
N GLY A 47 17.15 9.97 17.69
CA GLY A 47 16.98 11.30 17.10
C GLY A 47 15.80 11.40 16.14
N GLU A 48 15.22 12.59 16.03
CA GLU A 48 14.01 12.84 15.22
C GLU A 48 14.22 12.56 13.73
N GLU A 49 15.39 12.94 13.19
CA GLU A 49 15.70 12.72 11.78
C GLU A 49 15.82 11.23 11.44
N ALA A 50 16.55 10.46 12.27
CA ALA A 50 16.69 9.02 12.08
C ALA A 50 15.35 8.30 12.22
N PHE A 51 14.51 8.73 13.17
CA PHE A 51 13.18 8.19 13.35
C PHE A 51 12.28 8.43 12.12
N ALA A 52 12.34 9.63 11.53
CA ALA A 52 11.57 9.94 10.33
C ALA A 52 12.01 9.08 9.13
N TRP A 53 13.32 8.86 8.96
CA TRP A 53 13.85 7.94 7.94
C TRP A 53 13.47 6.49 8.19
N ALA A 54 13.51 6.03 9.44
CA ALA A 54 13.09 4.68 9.82
C ALA A 54 11.59 4.45 9.48
N LYS A 55 10.74 5.42 9.83
CA LYS A 55 9.30 5.37 9.50
C LYS A 55 9.08 5.30 7.98
N LEU A 56 9.74 6.17 7.21
CA LEU A 56 9.64 6.18 5.76
C LEU A 56 10.08 4.84 5.14
N ALA A 57 11.23 4.32 5.57
CA ALA A 57 11.78 3.08 5.06
C ALA A 57 10.87 1.88 5.37
N TYR A 58 10.35 1.80 6.60
CA TYR A 58 9.45 0.73 7.02
C TYR A 58 8.15 0.72 6.21
N VAL A 59 7.51 1.88 6.07
CA VAL A 59 6.27 2.00 5.29
C VAL A 59 6.53 1.66 3.83
N ARG A 60 7.65 2.12 3.25
CA ARG A 60 8.01 1.81 1.86
C ARG A 60 8.26 0.32 1.63
N ALA A 61 8.85 -0.38 2.58
CA ALA A 61 9.10 -1.82 2.48
C ALA A 61 7.81 -2.66 2.50
N GLN A 62 6.74 -2.15 3.12
CA GLN A 62 5.43 -2.79 3.19
C GLN A 62 4.58 -2.57 1.92
N LEU A 63 4.98 -1.64 1.05
CA LEU A 63 4.26 -1.42 -0.19
C LEU A 63 4.55 -2.54 -1.18
N PRO A 64 3.52 -3.07 -1.86
CA PRO A 64 3.74 -4.03 -2.92
C PRO A 64 4.60 -3.39 -4.03
N PRO A 65 5.45 -4.18 -4.72
CA PRO A 65 6.29 -3.66 -5.80
C PRO A 65 5.40 -2.95 -6.82
N ALA A 66 5.89 -1.89 -7.44
CA ALA A 66 5.07 -1.04 -8.31
C ALA A 66 4.43 -1.80 -9.49
N SER A 67 4.93 -3.01 -9.80
CA SER A 67 4.44 -3.93 -10.83
C SER A 67 3.53 -5.06 -10.30
N ALA A 68 3.21 -5.11 -9.01
CA ALA A 68 2.15 -5.99 -8.51
C ALA A 68 0.80 -5.38 -8.92
N VAL A 69 0.45 -5.61 -10.19
CA VAL A 69 -0.94 -5.63 -10.63
C VAL A 69 -1.65 -6.55 -9.64
N PRO A 70 -2.80 -6.16 -9.05
CA PRO A 70 -3.62 -7.14 -8.35
C PRO A 70 -4.08 -8.16 -9.39
N GLU A 71 -3.37 -9.28 -9.51
CA GLU A 71 -3.83 -10.50 -10.20
C GLU A 71 -4.89 -11.21 -9.34
N ALA A 72 -5.78 -10.41 -8.75
CA ALA A 72 -6.91 -10.86 -7.95
C ALA A 72 -7.89 -9.69 -7.99
N LEU A 73 -8.64 -9.63 -9.10
CA LEU A 73 -10.00 -9.10 -9.26
C LEU A 73 -10.19 -8.82 -10.77
N ASP A 74 -10.37 -9.87 -11.58
CA ASP A 74 -11.46 -9.95 -12.56
C ASP A 74 -11.52 -11.31 -13.31
N GLU A 75 -11.78 -12.41 -12.59
CA GLU A 75 -12.28 -13.63 -13.26
C GLU A 75 -13.81 -13.60 -13.47
N THR A 76 -14.48 -12.48 -13.14
CA THR A 76 -15.95 -12.37 -13.20
C THR A 76 -16.50 -11.43 -14.27
N ALA A 77 -15.72 -10.52 -14.90
CA ALA A 77 -16.23 -9.78 -16.06
C ALA A 77 -15.97 -10.48 -17.40
N ALA A 78 -14.99 -11.40 -17.49
CA ALA A 78 -14.82 -12.23 -18.68
C ALA A 78 -16.06 -13.10 -18.98
N ASP A 79 -16.67 -13.69 -17.95
CA ASP A 79 -17.90 -14.49 -18.08
C ASP A 79 -19.14 -13.64 -18.43
N LYS A 80 -19.24 -12.43 -17.87
CA LYS A 80 -20.33 -11.49 -18.19
C LYS A 80 -20.22 -10.94 -19.60
N LEU A 81 -19.02 -10.72 -20.13
CA LEU A 81 -18.84 -10.22 -21.48
C LEU A 81 -19.21 -11.30 -22.52
N ASP A 82 -18.92 -12.57 -22.26
CA ASP A 82 -19.32 -13.68 -23.13
C ASP A 82 -20.84 -13.91 -23.12
N LEU A 83 -21.49 -13.78 -21.95
CA LEU A 83 -22.95 -13.85 -21.83
C LEU A 83 -23.67 -12.71 -22.57
N ILE A 84 -23.13 -11.48 -22.49
CA ILE A 84 -23.65 -10.31 -23.23
C ILE A 84 -23.39 -10.43 -24.74
N ARG A 85 -22.31 -11.09 -25.16
CA ARG A 85 -22.04 -11.31 -26.59
C ARG A 85 -22.98 -12.38 -27.18
N ARG A 86 -23.27 -13.42 -26.42
CA ARG A 86 -24.17 -14.52 -26.82
C ARG A 86 -25.63 -14.08 -26.87
N ASN A 87 -26.08 -13.22 -25.96
CA ASN A 87 -27.47 -12.75 -25.95
C ASN A 87 -27.75 -11.62 -26.97
N ALA A 88 -26.73 -10.94 -27.49
CA ALA A 88 -26.87 -9.89 -28.51
C ALA A 88 -27.09 -10.41 -29.94
N THR A 89 -26.98 -11.71 -30.19
CA THR A 89 -27.08 -12.28 -31.55
C THR A 89 -28.49 -12.80 -31.90
N THR A 90 -29.46 -12.76 -30.98
CA THR A 90 -30.80 -13.34 -31.21
C THR A 90 -31.91 -12.31 -31.47
N VAL A 91 -31.57 -11.09 -31.91
CA VAL A 91 -32.58 -10.16 -32.42
C VAL A 91 -32.08 -9.52 -33.72
N ARG A 92 -32.30 -10.22 -34.84
CA ARG A 92 -32.63 -9.58 -36.12
C ARG A 92 -33.22 -10.59 -37.11
N CYS A 93 -34.51 -10.34 -37.38
CA CYS A 93 -35.31 -10.72 -38.54
C CYS A 93 -35.73 -12.19 -38.69
#